data_AF-A0A523MPQ1-F1
#
_entry.id   AF-A0A523MPQ1-F1
#
_cell.length_a   1.000
_cell.length_b   1.000
_cell.length_c   1.000
_cell.angle_alpha   90.00
_cell.angle_beta   90.00
_cell.angle_gamma   90.00
#
_symmetry.space_group_name_H-M   'P 1'
#
loop_
_entity.id
_entity.type
_entity.pdbx_description
1 polymer ?
#
loop_
_entity_poly.entity_id
_entity_poly.type
_entity_poly.pdbx_seq_one_letter_code
_entity_poly.pdbx_strand_id
1 'polypeptide(L)'
;MRAPWCDYLPEGGAVIEPLQSLSGEIGWSPEARTRLQRIPSMLRRMVKKRAEAYVAELGEAEVTPEHLAVLSARRFGKGRPIKPSV
;
A
#
# COMPACT_ATOMS: atom_id res chain seq x y z
N MET A 1 26.91 -32.56 -37.86
CA MET A 1 27.65 -31.28 -37.80
C MET A 1 26.97 -30.38 -36.79
N ARG A 2 27.59 -30.16 -35.61
CA ARG A 2 27.17 -29.15 -34.62
C ARG A 2 27.83 -27.83 -35.02
N ALA A 3 27.09 -26.72 -34.96
CA ALA A 3 27.63 -25.40 -35.30
C ALA A 3 28.75 -25.01 -34.32
N PRO A 4 29.93 -24.56 -34.79
CA PRO A 4 31.14 -24.35 -33.98
C PRO A 4 31.12 -23.08 -33.09
N TRP A 5 29.97 -22.46 -32.87
CA TRP A 5 29.88 -21.14 -32.24
C TRP A 5 29.03 -21.08 -30.97
N CYS A 6 28.57 -22.23 -30.49
CA CYS A 6 27.81 -22.30 -29.24
C CYS A 6 28.48 -23.28 -28.27
N ASP A 7 29.60 -22.85 -27.69
CA ASP A 7 30.27 -23.50 -26.55
C ASP A 7 29.89 -22.87 -25.19
N TYR A 8 28.90 -21.97 -25.16
CA TYR A 8 28.43 -21.41 -23.90
C TYR A 8 27.50 -22.40 -23.19
N LEU A 9 28.03 -23.05 -22.14
CA LEU A 9 27.27 -23.85 -21.19
C LEU A 9 27.19 -23.06 -19.86
N PRO A 10 26.03 -22.44 -19.55
CA PRO A 10 25.91 -21.72 -18.28
C PRO A 10 25.93 -22.72 -17.12
N GLU A 11 26.90 -22.61 -16.21
CA GLU A 11 27.05 -23.46 -15.02
C GLU A 11 25.98 -23.21 -13.93
N GLY A 12 24.76 -22.81 -14.32
CA GLY A 12 23.63 -22.70 -13.40
C GLY A 12 23.94 -21.90 -12.13
N GLY A 13 24.64 -20.76 -12.28
CA GLY A 13 24.91 -19.86 -11.17
C GLY A 13 23.63 -19.47 -10.43
N ALA A 14 23.79 -19.02 -9.17
CA ALA A 14 22.68 -18.73 -8.26
C ALA A 14 21.52 -18.05 -8.98
N VAL A 15 20.34 -18.67 -8.91
CA VAL A 15 19.10 -18.12 -9.45
C VAL A 15 19.01 -16.68 -8.97
N ILE A 16 19.00 -15.73 -9.91
CA ILE A 16 18.79 -14.33 -9.59
C ILE A 16 17.38 -14.27 -9.03
N GLU A 17 17.25 -14.29 -7.69
CA GLU A 17 15.97 -14.10 -7.06
C GLU A 17 15.50 -12.71 -7.47
N PRO A 18 14.34 -12.61 -8.12
CA PRO A 18 13.79 -11.31 -8.43
C PRO A 18 13.65 -10.59 -7.11
N LEU A 19 14.30 -9.43 -7.00
CA LEU A 19 14.17 -8.54 -5.86
C LEU A 19 12.66 -8.32 -5.71
N GLN A 20 12.07 -8.98 -4.72
CA GLN A 20 10.62 -9.01 -4.52
C GLN A 20 10.19 -7.58 -4.63
N SER A 21 9.41 -7.28 -5.67
CA SER A 21 8.95 -5.93 -5.86
C SER A 21 8.31 -5.56 -4.54
N LEU A 22 8.90 -4.59 -3.83
CA LEU A 22 8.20 -3.85 -2.80
C LEU A 22 7.14 -3.06 -3.55
N SER A 23 6.20 -3.77 -4.17
CA SER A 23 5.05 -3.26 -4.87
C SER A 23 4.10 -2.77 -3.79
N GLY A 24 4.56 -1.76 -3.04
CA GLY A 24 3.81 -0.81 -2.24
C GLY A 24 2.61 -1.36 -1.49
N GLU A 25 2.65 -2.59 -0.99
CA GLU A 25 1.62 -3.09 -0.09
C GLU A 25 1.93 -2.51 1.28
N ILE A 26 1.64 -1.21 1.40
CA ILE A 26 1.68 -0.51 2.66
C ILE A 26 0.74 -1.28 3.59
N GLY A 27 1.29 -1.76 4.70
CA GLY A 27 0.58 -2.47 5.72
C GLY A 27 -0.56 -1.61 6.27
N TRP A 28 -1.61 -2.25 6.76
CA TRP A 28 -2.71 -1.52 7.41
C TRP A 28 -2.88 -2.07 8.80
N SER A 29 -2.77 -1.19 9.80
CA SER A 29 -3.05 -1.55 11.19
C SER A 29 -4.50 -2.04 11.33
N PRO A 30 -4.79 -2.95 12.28
CA PRO A 30 -6.15 -3.44 12.51
C PRO A 30 -7.14 -2.30 12.81
N GLU A 31 -6.72 -1.28 13.56
CA GLU A 31 -7.51 -0.08 13.88
C GLU A 31 -7.80 0.77 12.63
N ALA A 32 -6.80 0.94 11.77
CA ALA A 32 -6.96 1.63 10.50
C ALA A 32 -7.96 0.90 9.58
N ARG A 33 -7.91 -0.44 9.54
CA ARG A 33 -8.88 -1.26 8.79
C ARG A 33 -10.30 -1.10 9.33
N THR A 34 -10.50 -1.10 10.64
CA THR A 34 -11.83 -0.87 11.24
C THR A 34 -12.38 0.51 10.87
N ARG A 35 -11.55 1.56 10.88
CA ARG A 35 -11.98 2.89 10.40
C ARG A 35 -12.33 2.89 8.92
N LEU A 36 -11.55 2.22 8.08
CA LEU A 36 -11.81 2.11 6.65
C LEU A 36 -13.15 1.39 6.36
N GLN A 37 -13.52 0.37 7.15
CA GLN A 37 -14.79 -0.35 6.99
C GLN A 37 -16.02 0.55 7.21
N ARG A 38 -15.94 1.50 8.14
CA ARG A 38 -17.00 2.48 8.43
C ARG A 38 -17.23 3.48 7.30
N ILE A 39 -16.25 3.64 6.41
CA ILE A 39 -16.36 4.53 5.25
C ILE A 39 -17.25 3.88 4.18
N PRO A 40 -18.11 4.63 3.48
CA PRO A 40 -18.88 4.10 2.35
C PRO A 40 -17.98 3.46 1.28
N SER A 41 -18.42 2.36 0.68
CA SER A 41 -17.63 1.55 -0.27
C SER A 41 -17.00 2.36 -1.41
N MET A 42 -17.73 3.34 -1.94
CA MET A 42 -17.26 4.25 -3.01
C MET A 42 -16.03 5.05 -2.59
N LEU A 43 -15.99 5.50 -1.34
CA LEU A 43 -14.90 6.31 -0.80
C LEU A 43 -13.74 5.44 -0.28
N ARG A 44 -13.97 4.17 0.11
CA ARG A 44 -12.92 3.28 0.63
C ARG A 44 -11.73 3.15 -0.30
N ARG A 45 -11.98 2.92 -1.60
CA ARG A 45 -10.90 2.81 -2.61
C ARG A 45 -10.06 4.09 -2.69
N MET A 46 -10.73 5.24 -2.69
CA MET A 46 -10.05 6.54 -2.79
C MET A 46 -9.29 6.89 -1.50
N VAL A 47 -9.86 6.58 -0.34
CA VAL A 47 -9.20 6.78 0.96
C VAL A 47 -8.00 5.86 1.10
N LYS A 48 -8.14 4.59 0.72
CA LYS A 48 -7.05 3.61 0.72
C LYS A 48 -5.85 4.11 -0.08
N LYS A 49 -6.07 4.48 -1.35
CA LYS A 49 -5.01 5.01 -2.24
C LYS A 49 -4.36 6.29 -1.70
N ARG A 50 -5.14 7.19 -1.08
CA ARG A 50 -4.58 8.42 -0.48
C ARG A 50 -3.80 8.16 0.79
N ALA A 51 -4.26 7.25 1.63
CA ALA A 51 -3.54 6.85 2.83
C ALA A 51 -2.21 6.19 2.47
N GLU A 52 -2.22 5.32 1.46
CA GLU A 52 -1.02 4.72 0.90
C GLU A 52 -0.05 5.78 0.37
N ALA A 53 -0.52 6.71 -0.46
CA ALA A 53 0.34 7.79 -0.96
C ALA A 53 0.91 8.66 0.18
N TYR A 54 0.10 9.00 1.18
CA TYR A 54 0.54 9.82 2.32
C TYR A 54 1.59 9.12 3.17
N VAL A 55 1.44 7.83 3.41
CA VAL A 55 2.38 7.02 4.18
C VAL A 55 3.68 6.79 3.41
N ALA A 56 3.59 6.57 2.09
CA ALA A 56 4.75 6.53 1.21
C ALA A 56 5.53 7.85 1.20
N GLU A 57 4.84 9.00 1.19
CA GLU A 57 5.47 10.33 1.29
C GLU A 57 6.20 10.54 2.62
N LEU A 58 5.72 9.91 3.70
CA LEU A 58 6.37 9.93 5.01
C LEU A 58 7.54 8.94 5.11
N GLY A 59 7.74 8.06 4.12
CA GLY A 59 8.72 6.98 4.17
C GLY A 59 8.32 5.84 5.11
N GLU A 60 7.05 5.78 5.50
CA GLU A 60 6.52 4.74 6.35
C GLU A 60 5.91 3.61 5.49
N ALA A 61 5.86 2.39 6.05
CA ALA A 61 5.34 1.21 5.38
C ALA A 61 4.01 0.72 6.00
N GLU A 62 3.43 1.46 6.95
CA GLU A 62 2.19 1.08 7.64
C GLU A 62 1.21 2.26 7.78
N VAL A 63 -0.05 2.03 7.41
CA VAL A 63 -1.16 2.98 7.63
C VAL A 63 -1.73 2.79 9.03
N THR A 64 -1.61 3.85 9.83
CA THR A 64 -2.17 3.98 11.18
C THR A 64 -3.49 4.77 11.17
N PRO A 65 -4.32 4.65 12.23
CA PRO A 65 -5.56 5.43 12.34
C PRO A 65 -5.33 6.95 12.38
N GLU A 66 -4.15 7.41 12.81
CA GLU A 66 -3.73 8.81 12.86
C GLU A 66 -3.60 9.39 11.45
N HIS A 67 -2.98 8.65 10.53
CA HIS A 67 -2.87 9.04 9.11
C HIS A 67 -4.25 9.24 8.49
N LEU A 68 -5.21 8.35 8.79
CA LEU A 68 -6.60 8.49 8.34
C LEU A 68 -7.30 9.70 8.98
N ALA A 69 -7.03 10.01 10.25
CA ALA A 69 -7.59 11.17 10.93
C ALA A 69 -7.13 12.47 10.28
N VAL A 70 -5.83 12.61 10.00
CA VAL A 70 -5.25 13.77 9.31
C VAL A 70 -5.89 13.96 7.93
N LEU A 71 -5.99 12.88 7.14
CA LEU A 71 -6.62 12.91 5.82
C LEU A 71 -8.11 13.28 5.89
N SER A 72 -8.83 12.79 6.89
CA SER A 72 -10.24 13.12 7.09
C SER A 72 -10.43 14.60 7.47
N ALA A 73 -9.57 15.14 8.35
CA ALA A 73 -9.64 16.52 8.78
C ALA A 73 -9.34 17.49 7.62
N ARG A 74 -8.32 17.17 6.81
CA ARG A 74 -7.96 17.94 5.60
C ARG A 74 -9.10 17.97 4.57
N ARG A 75 -9.83 16.87 4.39
CA ARG A 75 -10.89 16.76 3.37
C ARG A 75 -12.24 17.32 3.84
N PHE A 76 -12.60 17.08 5.09
CA PHE A 76 -13.96 17.32 5.62
C PHE A 76 -14.02 18.47 6.63
N GLY A 77 -13.05 19.39 6.63
CA GLY A 77 -12.85 20.46 7.62
C GLY A 77 -14.03 21.41 7.91
N LYS A 78 -15.23 21.17 7.36
CA LYS A 78 -16.49 21.88 7.68
C LYS A 78 -17.74 20.97 7.75
N GLY A 79 -17.59 19.63 7.74
CA GLY A 79 -18.71 18.69 7.68
C GLY A 79 -18.36 17.32 8.28
N ARG A 80 -17.97 17.33 9.57
CA ARG A 80 -17.63 16.09 10.29
C ARG A 80 -18.87 15.18 10.34
N PRO A 81 -18.80 13.90 9.93
CA PRO A 81 -19.88 12.96 10.17
C PRO A 81 -20.05 12.82 11.68
N ILE A 82 -21.24 13.14 12.16
CA ILE A 82 -21.61 12.96 13.56
C ILE A 82 -21.50 11.46 13.85
N LYS A 83 -20.68 11.08 14.83
CA LYS A 83 -20.68 9.71 15.35
C LYS A 83 -22.07 9.42 15.93
N PRO A 84 -22.81 8.38 15.50
CA PRO A 84 -23.92 7.90 16.29
C PRO A 84 -23.32 7.27 17.54
N SER A 85 -23.66 7.84 18.69
CA SER A 85 -23.43 7.24 19.99
C SER A 85 -24.53 6.20 20.19
N VAL A 86 -24.19 4.92 20.13
CA VAL A 86 -24.97 3.82 20.72
C VAL A 86 -24.10 3.20 21.80
#